data_AF-A0A4R1C183-F1
#
_entry.id   AF-A0A4R1C183-F1
#
_cell.length_a   1.000
_cell.length_b   1.000
_cell.length_c   1.000
_cell.angle_alpha   90.00
_cell.angle_beta   90.00
_cell.angle_gamma   90.00
#
_symmetry.space_group_name_H-M   'P 1'
#
loop_
_entity.id
_entity.type
_entity.pdbx_description
1 polymer ?
#
loop_
_entity_poly.entity_id
_entity_poly.type
_entity_poly.pdbx_seq_one_letter_code
_entity_poly.pdbx_strand_id
1 'polypeptide(L)'
;MGTATGEYGTYLTADDGKAVYLWEGDHSGTSACSGACAGAWPPVLTDGAPHAGSGVATGQLGTVKRSDGTTQVTYAGHPLYYYAGDGSAGSTNGEGSKGFGAAWWLVAPGGTAVMEKDESPSPTDSSSSDDGGY
;
A
#
# COMPACT_ATOMS: atom_id res chain seq x y z
N MET A 1 9.15 -6.82 3.09
CA MET A 1 7.76 -6.30 2.99
C MET A 1 6.79 -7.35 3.49
N GLY A 2 5.68 -6.95 4.12
CA GLY A 2 4.65 -7.86 4.63
C GLY A 2 3.24 -7.37 4.33
N THR A 3 2.26 -7.96 5.03
CA THR A 3 0.86 -7.52 5.04
C THR A 3 0.36 -7.40 6.48
N ALA A 4 -0.60 -6.51 6.69
CA ALA A 4 -1.37 -6.41 7.92
C ALA A 4 -2.84 -6.23 7.58
N THR A 5 -3.73 -6.59 8.51
CA THR A 5 -5.17 -6.38 8.39
C THR A 5 -5.61 -5.38 9.45
N GLY A 6 -6.38 -4.38 9.04
CA GLY A 6 -6.88 -3.34 9.92
C GLY A 6 -8.23 -2.84 9.46
N GLU A 7 -8.53 -1.58 9.79
CA GLU A 7 -9.84 -1.02 9.52
C GLU A 7 -10.17 -0.97 8.02
N TYR A 8 -9.18 -0.79 7.14
CA TYR A 8 -9.35 -0.71 5.69
C TYR A 8 -9.16 -2.05 4.97
N GLY A 9 -9.27 -3.16 5.69
CA GLY A 9 -8.96 -4.49 5.16
C GLY A 9 -7.47 -4.82 5.22
N THR A 10 -7.00 -5.67 4.32
CA THR A 10 -5.59 -6.10 4.26
C THR A 10 -4.78 -5.15 3.38
N TYR A 11 -3.67 -4.66 3.90
CA TYR A 11 -2.77 -3.73 3.22
C TYR A 11 -1.30 -4.16 3.39
N LEU A 12 -0.43 -3.64 2.53
CA LEU A 12 1.01 -3.87 2.57
C LEU A 12 1.66 -3.11 3.72
N THR A 13 2.71 -3.71 4.25
CA THR A 13 3.59 -3.10 5.25
C THR A 13 5.06 -3.22 4.84
N ALA A 14 5.88 -2.30 5.34
CA ALA A 14 7.33 -2.46 5.31
C ALA A 14 7.79 -3.49 6.36
N ASP A 15 9.10 -3.77 6.39
CA ASP A 15 9.68 -4.77 7.29
C ASP A 15 9.53 -4.44 8.78
N ASP A 16 9.34 -3.15 9.12
CA ASP A 16 9.06 -2.68 10.47
C ASP A 16 7.56 -2.69 10.83
N GLY A 17 6.70 -3.19 9.94
CA GLY A 17 5.26 -3.28 10.13
C GLY A 17 4.51 -1.96 9.93
N LYS A 18 5.18 -0.88 9.49
CA LYS A 18 4.49 0.36 9.10
C LYS A 18 3.73 0.17 7.80
N ALA A 19 2.54 0.76 7.73
CA ALA A 19 1.76 0.80 6.51
C ALA A 19 2.50 1.57 5.42
N VAL A 20 2.32 1.13 4.17
CA VAL A 20 2.89 1.81 3.00
C VAL A 20 1.80 2.27 2.05
N TYR A 21 2.08 3.37 1.38
CA TYR A 21 1.14 4.13 0.57
C TYR A 21 1.66 4.30 -0.85
N LEU A 22 0.72 4.38 -1.79
CA LEU A 22 0.95 4.90 -3.14
C LEU A 22 0.36 6.31 -3.25
N TRP A 23 0.89 7.09 -4.19
CA TRP A 23 0.40 8.43 -4.47
C TRP A 23 -0.08 8.55 -5.92
N GLU A 24 -1.29 9.08 -6.12
CA GLU A 24 -1.85 9.31 -7.46
C GLU A 24 -1.11 10.39 -8.26
N GLY A 25 -0.35 11.26 -7.59
CA GLY A 25 0.48 12.28 -8.24
C GLY A 25 1.73 11.71 -8.91
N ASP A 26 2.06 10.44 -8.67
CA ASP A 26 3.15 9.77 -9.38
C ASP A 26 2.70 9.27 -10.75
N HIS A 27 3.58 9.43 -11.75
CA HIS A 27 3.30 9.05 -13.13
C HIS A 27 4.43 8.21 -13.72
N SER A 28 4.06 7.29 -14.60
CA SER A 28 5.01 6.41 -15.30
C SER A 28 5.93 5.63 -14.35
N GLY A 29 5.42 5.27 -13.15
CA GLY A 29 6.16 4.52 -12.13
C GLY A 29 7.35 5.27 -11.51
N THR A 30 7.41 6.59 -11.68
CA THR A 30 8.46 7.45 -11.12
C THR A 30 7.88 8.38 -10.07
N SER A 31 8.65 8.59 -8.99
CA SER A 31 8.27 9.50 -7.93
C SER A 31 8.43 10.97 -8.35
N ALA A 32 7.36 11.76 -8.26
CA ALA A 32 7.40 13.21 -8.31
C ALA A 32 7.52 13.85 -6.90
N CYS A 33 7.26 13.08 -5.84
CA CYS A 33 7.29 13.53 -4.46
C CYS A 33 8.73 13.82 -3.99
N SER A 34 9.06 15.09 -3.75
CA SER A 34 10.38 15.54 -3.26
C SER A 34 10.24 16.73 -2.30
N GLY A 35 11.33 17.12 -1.62
CA GLY A 35 11.32 18.26 -0.70
C GLY A 35 10.29 18.10 0.42
N ALA A 36 9.39 19.09 0.57
CA ALA A 36 8.34 19.04 1.59
C ALA A 36 7.40 17.84 1.45
N CYS A 37 7.16 17.37 0.22
CA CYS A 37 6.39 16.14 -0.01
C CYS A 37 7.09 14.95 0.64
N ALA A 38 8.38 14.75 0.36
CA ALA A 38 9.16 13.66 0.95
C ALA A 38 9.38 13.80 2.47
N GLY A 39 9.19 14.99 3.04
CA GLY A 39 9.17 15.20 4.49
C GLY A 39 7.88 14.69 5.14
N ALA A 40 6.73 14.93 4.51
CA ALA A 40 5.43 14.45 4.99
C ALA A 40 5.16 12.97 4.61
N TRP A 41 5.70 12.55 3.47
CA TRP A 41 5.56 11.23 2.88
C TRP A 41 6.94 10.65 2.54
N PRO A 42 7.71 10.18 3.54
CA PRO A 42 9.05 9.67 3.31
C PRO A 42 9.03 8.46 2.37
N PRO A 43 9.91 8.41 1.35
CA PRO A 43 10.00 7.25 0.46
C PRO A 43 10.49 6.02 1.21
N VAL A 44 9.97 4.84 0.87
CA VAL A 44 10.51 3.56 1.35
C VAL A 44 11.80 3.27 0.59
N LEU A 45 12.94 3.55 1.21
CA LEU A 45 14.26 3.39 0.59
C LEU A 45 14.84 1.99 0.79
N THR A 46 15.69 1.56 -0.14
CA THR A 46 16.43 0.30 -0.06
C THR A 46 17.80 0.43 -0.72
N ASP A 47 18.80 -0.27 -0.19
CA ASP A 47 20.12 -0.42 -0.82
C ASP A 47 20.25 -1.71 -1.64
N GLY A 48 19.24 -2.57 -1.63
CA GLY A 48 19.23 -3.87 -2.29
C GLY A 48 17.87 -4.24 -2.87
N ALA A 49 17.77 -5.48 -3.35
CA ALA A 49 16.52 -6.01 -3.86
C ALA A 49 15.52 -6.17 -2.69
N PRO A 50 14.30 -5.61 -2.79
CA PRO A 50 13.28 -5.79 -1.76
C PRO A 50 12.81 -7.25 -1.72
N HIS A 51 12.47 -7.72 -0.52
CA HIS A 51 12.02 -9.10 -0.30
C HIS A 51 10.53 -9.15 0.03
N ALA A 52 9.82 -10.07 -0.62
CA ALA A 52 8.44 -10.40 -0.29
C ALA A 52 8.39 -11.30 0.94
N GLY A 53 7.73 -10.83 1.98
CA GLY A 53 7.30 -11.62 3.13
C GLY A 53 5.89 -12.15 2.96
N SER A 54 5.26 -12.55 4.07
CA SER A 54 3.94 -13.17 4.06
C SER A 54 2.87 -12.26 3.41
N GLY A 55 2.09 -12.83 2.49
CA GLY A 55 0.98 -12.15 1.81
C GLY A 55 1.39 -11.17 0.70
N VAL A 56 2.69 -11.02 0.41
CA VAL A 56 3.21 -10.11 -0.62
C VAL A 56 3.52 -10.90 -1.89
N ALA A 57 3.06 -10.43 -3.05
CA ALA A 57 3.38 -11.06 -4.33
C ALA A 57 4.79 -10.68 -4.80
N THR A 58 5.69 -11.65 -4.84
CA THR A 58 7.10 -11.43 -5.21
C THR A 58 7.27 -10.80 -6.59
N GLY A 59 6.42 -11.15 -7.56
CA GLY A 59 6.49 -10.61 -8.93
C GLY A 59 6.06 -9.14 -9.06
N GLN A 60 5.51 -8.53 -8.01
CA GLN A 60 5.08 -7.14 -8.02
C GLN A 60 6.10 -6.20 -7.38
N LEU A 61 7.08 -6.73 -6.62
CA LEU A 61 8.13 -5.91 -6.02
C LEU A 61 9.15 -5.46 -7.05
N GLY A 62 9.54 -4.19 -6.96
CA GLY A 62 10.56 -3.60 -7.78
C GLY A 62 11.26 -2.45 -7.08
N THR A 63 12.06 -1.71 -7.84
CA THR A 63 12.68 -0.48 -7.36
C THR A 63 12.66 0.58 -8.46
N VAL A 64 12.75 1.85 -8.06
CA VAL A 64 12.94 2.99 -8.95
C VAL A 64 14.04 3.88 -8.40
N LYS A 65 14.85 4.42 -9.31
CA LYS A 65 15.86 5.42 -8.96
C LYS A 65 15.20 6.79 -8.82
N ARG A 66 15.41 7.45 -7.68
CA ARG A 66 14.95 8.80 -7.44
C ARG A 66 15.94 9.83 -8.00
N SER A 67 15.44 11.04 -8.24
CA SER A 67 16.25 12.17 -8.75
C SER A 67 17.36 12.61 -7.79
N ASP A 68 17.17 12.39 -6.49
CA ASP A 68 18.14 12.66 -5.42
C ASP A 68 19.26 11.61 -5.33
N GLY A 69 19.20 10.55 -6.15
CA GLY A 69 20.21 9.49 -6.12
C GLY A 69 19.93 8.37 -5.12
N THR A 70 18.80 8.36 -4.43
CA THR A 70 18.38 7.20 -3.63
C THR A 70 17.59 6.19 -4.47
N THR A 71 17.41 4.98 -3.94
CA THR A 71 16.62 3.91 -4.57
C THR A 71 15.40 3.63 -3.70
N GLN A 72 14.22 3.70 -4.30
CA GLN A 72 12.93 3.52 -3.63
C GLN A 72 12.30 2.21 -4.04
N VAL A 73 11.65 1.53 -3.08
CA VAL A 73 10.87 0.32 -3.33
C VAL A 73 9.61 0.69 -4.11
N THR A 74 9.28 -0.14 -5.12
CA THR A 74 8.01 -0.07 -5.82
C THR A 74 7.22 -1.36 -5.62
N TYR A 75 5.89 -1.27 -5.72
CA TYR A 75 5.01 -2.43 -5.79
C TYR A 75 3.96 -2.25 -6.87
N ALA A 76 3.83 -3.25 -7.75
CA ALA A 76 2.98 -3.19 -8.94
C ALA A 76 3.23 -1.93 -9.80
N GLY A 77 4.48 -1.42 -9.79
CA GLY A 77 4.88 -0.20 -10.50
C GLY A 77 4.67 1.10 -9.73
N HIS A 78 4.09 1.08 -8.54
CA HIS A 78 3.89 2.27 -7.71
C HIS A 78 5.07 2.51 -6.76
N PRO A 79 5.68 3.71 -6.73
CA PRO A 79 6.62 4.08 -5.67
C PRO A 79 5.92 4.07 -4.30
N LEU A 80 6.57 3.46 -3.31
CA LEU A 80 6.00 3.29 -1.97
C LEU A 80 6.50 4.34 -0.99
N TYR A 81 5.60 4.81 -0.13
CA TYR A 81 5.89 5.83 0.87
C TYR A 81 5.37 5.43 2.24
N TYR A 82 6.04 5.91 3.27
CA TYR A 82 5.49 6.02 4.61
C TYR A 82 4.69 7.31 4.75
N TYR A 83 3.86 7.40 5.77
CA TYR A 83 3.30 8.66 6.22
C TYR A 83 3.98 9.12 7.51
N ALA A 84 4.47 10.36 7.56
CA ALA A 84 5.12 10.91 8.75
C ALA A 84 4.16 11.03 9.95
N GLY A 85 2.85 11.07 9.72
CA GLY A 85 1.83 11.05 10.77
C GLY A 85 1.59 9.66 11.39
N ASP A 86 2.15 8.59 10.83
CA ASP A 86 2.00 7.23 11.37
C ASP A 86 3.06 6.91 12.43
N GLY A 87 2.66 7.07 13.70
CA GLY A 87 3.52 6.90 14.85
C GLY A 87 3.97 5.46 15.13
N SER A 88 3.19 4.45 14.73
CA SER A 88 3.47 3.03 15.05
C SER A 88 3.15 2.09 13.88
N ALA A 89 3.61 0.84 13.98
CA ALA A 89 3.16 -0.24 13.10
C ALA A 89 1.62 -0.35 13.13
N GLY A 90 1.01 -0.61 11.98
CA GLY A 90 -0.44 -0.67 11.80
C GLY A 90 -1.21 0.65 11.89
N SER A 91 -0.55 1.78 12.18
CA SER A 91 -1.17 3.11 12.00
C SER A 91 -1.44 3.34 10.52
N THR A 92 -2.63 3.85 10.19
CA THR A 92 -3.05 4.08 8.80
C THR A 92 -3.62 5.49 8.58
N ASN A 93 -3.13 6.49 9.32
CA ASN A 93 -3.71 7.83 9.35
C ASN A 93 -3.50 8.63 8.06
N GLY A 94 -2.63 8.15 7.17
CA GLY A 94 -2.42 8.76 5.85
C GLY A 94 -3.52 8.44 4.84
N GLU A 95 -4.37 7.46 5.12
CA GLU A 95 -5.33 6.93 4.17
C GLU A 95 -6.32 7.99 3.67
N GLY A 96 -6.46 8.10 2.35
CA GLY A 96 -7.35 9.05 1.69
C GLY A 96 -6.90 10.53 1.78
N SER A 97 -5.70 10.81 2.29
CA SER A 97 -5.14 12.16 2.34
C SER A 97 -5.01 12.75 0.93
N LYS A 98 -5.32 14.03 0.76
CA LYS A 98 -5.17 14.76 -0.53
C LYS A 98 -4.01 15.75 -0.53
N GLY A 99 -3.04 15.53 0.36
CA GLY A 99 -1.85 16.36 0.45
C GLY A 99 -1.09 16.42 -0.87
N PHE A 100 -0.51 17.59 -1.16
CA PHE A 100 0.31 17.82 -2.37
C PHE A 100 -0.44 17.70 -3.70
N GLY A 101 -1.79 17.75 -3.69
CA GLY A 101 -2.60 17.93 -4.89
C GLY A 101 -3.17 16.65 -5.50
N ALA A 102 -2.90 15.48 -4.91
CA ALA A 102 -3.46 14.19 -5.33
C ALA A 102 -3.63 13.25 -4.12
N ALA A 103 -4.43 12.19 -4.26
CA ALA A 103 -4.76 11.31 -3.16
C ALA A 103 -3.63 10.30 -2.83
N TRP A 104 -3.54 9.95 -1.56
CA TRP A 104 -2.65 8.95 -0.99
C TRP A 104 -3.47 7.76 -0.49
N TRP A 105 -3.07 6.56 -0.89
CA TRP A 105 -3.82 5.34 -0.62
C TRP A 105 -2.92 4.22 -0.11
N LEU A 106 -3.41 3.46 0.85
CA LEU A 106 -2.85 2.18 1.24
C LEU A 106 -2.78 1.27 0.02
N VAL A 107 -1.75 0.44 0.00
CA VAL A 107 -1.56 -0.53 -1.08
C VAL A 107 -2.12 -1.87 -0.64
N ALA A 108 -3.11 -2.40 -1.35
CA ALA A 108 -3.61 -3.74 -1.14
C ALA A 108 -2.57 -4.81 -1.55
N PRO A 109 -2.65 -6.06 -1.06
CA PRO A 109 -1.77 -7.14 -1.49
C PRO A 109 -1.75 -7.37 -3.02
N GLY A 110 -2.86 -7.08 -3.71
CA GLY A 110 -2.95 -7.14 -5.17
C GLY A 110 -2.23 -6.00 -5.91
N GLY A 111 -1.73 -5.00 -5.18
CA GLY A 111 -1.00 -3.85 -5.70
C GLY A 111 -1.86 -2.68 -6.15
N THR A 112 -3.16 -2.73 -5.86
CA THR A 112 -4.10 -1.64 -6.10
C THR A 112 -4.21 -0.72 -4.88
N ALA A 113 -4.66 0.51 -5.10
CA ALA A 113 -5.09 1.38 -4.02
C ALA A 113 -6.28 0.76 -3.28
N VAL A 114 -6.26 0.80 -1.96
CA VAL A 114 -7.45 0.60 -1.13
C VAL A 114 -8.23 1.91 -1.24
N MET A 115 -9.34 1.93 -1.97
CA MET A 115 -10.11 3.16 -2.20
C MET A 115 -11.39 3.23 -1.35
N GLU A 116 -11.76 2.12 -0.72
CA GLU A 116 -12.81 2.04 0.29
C GLU A 116 -12.38 1.07 1.39
N LYS A 117 -13.06 1.12 2.54
CA LYS A 117 -13.02 0.07 3.54
C LYS A 117 -13.53 -1.20 2.85
N ASP A 118 -12.64 -1.99 2.24
CA ASP A 118 -13.04 -3.25 1.61
C ASP A 118 -13.61 -4.15 2.71
N GLU A 119 -14.93 -4.09 2.91
CA GLU A 119 -15.68 -5.28 3.26
C GLU A 119 -15.47 -6.24 2.10
N SER A 120 -14.39 -7.03 2.20
CA SER A 120 -14.15 -8.18 1.34
C SER A 120 -15.50 -8.87 1.14
N PRO A 121 -15.93 -9.18 -0.11
CA PRO A 121 -17.13 -9.98 -0.29
C PRO A 121 -16.90 -11.26 0.52
N SER A 122 -17.70 -11.44 1.56
CA SER A 122 -17.79 -12.73 2.23
C SER A 122 -18.06 -13.76 1.13
N PRO A 123 -17.43 -14.95 1.14
CA PRO A 123 -17.89 -16.00 0.25
C PRO A 123 -19.37 -16.19 0.57
N THR A 124 -20.24 -15.79 -0.35
CA THR A 124 -21.67 -16.10 -0.27
C THR A 124 -21.73 -17.60 -0.20
N ASP A 125 -21.94 -18.10 1.00
CA ASP A 125 -22.20 -19.49 1.30
C ASP A 125 -23.38 -19.89 0.42
N SER A 126 -23.07 -20.50 -0.72
CA SER A 126 -24.06 -21.16 -1.56
C SER A 126 -24.40 -22.48 -0.87
N SER A 127 -25.07 -22.35 0.27
CA SER A 127 -25.74 -23.45 0.96
C SER A 127 -27.22 -23.34 0.61
N SER A 128 -27.58 -23.87 -0.55
CA SER A 128 -28.97 -24.18 -0.87
C SER A 128 -29.28 -25.58 -0.34
N SER A 129 -29.88 -25.65 0.84
CA SER A 129 -30.65 -26.78 1.40
C SER A 129 -31.65 -26.08 2.34
N ASP A 130 -32.98 -26.25 2.29
CA ASP A 130 -33.83 -27.43 2.35
C ASP A 130 -35.27 -27.02 1.89
N ASP A 131 -36.02 -27.83 1.14
CA ASP A 131 -37.07 -28.81 1.55
C ASP A 131 -38.42 -28.24 2.05
N GLY A 132 -39.52 -28.80 1.51
CA GLY A 132 -40.93 -28.65 1.94
C GLY A 132 -41.77 -27.68 1.08
N GLY A 133 -42.94 -27.98 0.51
CA GLY A 133 -43.93 -29.04 0.74
C GLY A 133 -45.30 -28.41 1.04
N TYR A 134 -46.22 -28.40 0.06
CA TYR A 134 -47.67 -28.67 0.18
C TYR A 134 -48.32 -28.75 -1.21
#